data_AF-A0A935BYU1-F1
#
_entry.id   AF-A0A935BYU1-F1
#
_cell.length_a   1.000
_cell.length_b   1.000
_cell.length_c   1.000
_cell.angle_alpha   90.00
_cell.angle_beta   90.00
_cell.angle_gamma   90.00
#
_symmetry.space_group_name_H-M   'P 1'
#
loop_
_entity.id
_entity.type
_entity.pdbx_description
1 polymer ?
#
loop_
_entity_poly.entity_id
_entity_poly.type
_entity_poly.pdbx_seq_one_letter_code
_entity_poly.pdbx_strand_id
1 'polypeptide(L)'
;MSNLCVYCLQGYTWECRSGCSDKVTDVTPINEDKKERGGQVKERAAVKDLESTGRKRAAEMYPIKVGMPCEWSGLKFAGGGVVPIIGCSGGVATNRHHGPDKNTLNNEMGNVHRICSTCHNRYHAANDKYYVGERPPGDSPWLPVGDLIPHDSVTKATPEEIIESELKWRTNQ
;
A
#
# COMPACT_ATOMS: atom_id res chain seq x y z
N MET A 1 -17.88 24.07 -8.20
CA MET A 1 -17.07 23.23 -9.10
C MET A 1 -15.93 22.64 -8.28
N SER A 2 -16.01 21.36 -7.92
CA SER A 2 -14.96 20.69 -7.13
C SER A 2 -13.80 20.37 -8.06
N ASN A 3 -12.68 21.08 -7.90
CA ASN A 3 -11.45 20.77 -8.62
C ASN A 3 -10.86 19.48 -8.06
N LEU A 4 -10.96 18.36 -8.80
CA LEU A 4 -10.30 17.10 -8.43
C LEU A 4 -8.90 17.03 -9.06
N CYS A 5 -7.91 16.71 -8.23
CA CYS A 5 -6.52 16.55 -8.62
C CYS A 5 -6.27 15.19 -9.29
N VAL A 6 -5.46 15.15 -10.36
CA VAL A 6 -5.20 13.93 -11.14
C VAL A 6 -4.60 12.82 -10.28
N TYR A 7 -3.70 13.20 -9.38
CA TYR A 7 -3.04 12.29 -8.46
C TYR A 7 -3.99 11.77 -7.40
N CYS A 8 -4.91 12.60 -6.88
CA CYS A 8 -6.00 12.13 -6.01
C CYS A 8 -6.92 11.13 -6.74
N LEU A 9 -7.26 11.39 -8.01
CA LEU A 9 -8.11 10.54 -8.85
C LEU A 9 -7.44 9.20 -9.25
N GLN A 10 -6.12 9.22 -9.41
CA GLN A 10 -5.31 8.02 -9.62
C GLN A 10 -4.98 7.29 -8.32
N GLY A 11 -5.31 7.89 -7.18
CA GLY A 11 -5.19 7.32 -5.85
C GLY A 11 -3.89 7.64 -5.14
N TYR A 12 -2.97 8.42 -5.70
CA TYR A 12 -1.79 8.91 -5.00
C TYR A 12 -2.20 9.90 -3.90
N THR A 13 -2.57 9.36 -2.74
CA THR A 13 -3.20 10.10 -1.64
C THR A 13 -2.26 11.08 -0.95
N TRP A 14 -0.93 10.88 -1.06
CA TRP A 14 0.06 11.76 -0.44
C TRP A 14 0.27 13.06 -1.25
N GLU A 15 0.25 13.02 -2.58
CA GLU A 15 0.25 14.20 -3.46
C GLU A 15 -1.04 15.00 -3.29
N CYS A 16 -2.14 14.30 -2.98
CA CYS A 16 -3.41 14.91 -2.63
C CYS A 16 -3.33 15.80 -1.37
N ARG A 17 -2.59 15.35 -0.35
CA ARG A 17 -2.48 16.03 0.96
C ARG A 17 -1.41 17.11 1.00
N SER A 18 -0.35 16.97 0.20
CA SER A 18 0.83 17.86 0.24
C SER A 18 0.68 19.14 -0.61
N GLY A 19 -0.46 19.32 -1.27
CA GLY A 19 -0.73 20.44 -2.18
C GLY A 19 -0.49 20.04 -3.63
N CYS A 20 -1.55 19.63 -4.32
CA CYS A 20 -1.48 19.21 -5.72
C CYS A 20 -1.31 20.42 -6.66
N SER A 21 -0.23 20.43 -7.45
CA SER A 21 0.06 21.49 -8.43
C SER A 21 -0.75 21.35 -9.73
N ASP A 22 -1.13 20.12 -10.08
CA ASP A 22 -1.73 19.80 -11.39
C ASP A 22 -3.24 19.57 -11.26
N LYS A 23 -4.01 20.57 -11.71
CA LYS A 23 -5.48 20.57 -11.69
C LYS A 23 -6.02 19.98 -12.99
N VAL A 24 -7.01 19.09 -12.89
CA VAL A 24 -7.77 18.59 -14.06
C VAL A 24 -9.08 19.34 -14.13
N THR A 25 -9.34 20.03 -15.24
CA THR A 25 -10.58 20.81 -15.47
C THR A 25 -11.63 20.06 -16.27
N ASP A 26 -11.29 18.89 -16.84
CA ASP A 26 -12.23 18.09 -17.63
C ASP A 26 -12.29 16.66 -17.10
N VAL A 27 -13.42 16.33 -16.46
CA VAL A 27 -13.76 14.96 -16.09
C VAL A 27 -14.93 14.55 -16.98
N THR A 28 -14.63 13.83 -18.06
CA THR A 28 -15.69 13.17 -18.83
C THR A 28 -16.24 12.00 -18.00
N PRO A 29 -17.57 11.86 -17.87
CA PRO A 29 -18.15 10.79 -17.08
C PRO A 29 -17.93 9.45 -17.80
N ILE A 30 -17.35 8.50 -17.07
CA ILE A 30 -17.16 7.13 -17.52
C ILE A 30 -18.48 6.39 -17.28
N ASN A 31 -19.05 5.81 -18.34
CA ASN A 31 -20.31 5.08 -18.30
C ASN A 31 -20.12 3.78 -17.49
N GLU A 32 -20.73 3.69 -16.30
CA GLU A 32 -20.60 2.53 -15.40
C GLU A 32 -21.71 1.51 -15.63
N ASP A 33 -21.47 0.53 -16.50
CA ASP A 33 -22.17 -0.76 -16.42
C ASP A 33 -21.46 -1.64 -15.37
N LYS A 34 -21.73 -1.39 -14.08
CA LYS A 34 -21.36 -2.31 -13.00
C LYS A 34 -22.62 -2.88 -12.37
N LYS A 35 -22.79 -4.21 -12.50
CA LYS A 35 -23.72 -4.98 -11.67
C LYS A 35 -23.41 -4.70 -10.19
N GLU A 36 -24.38 -4.18 -9.46
CA GLU A 36 -24.32 -4.02 -8.01
C GLU A 36 -23.97 -5.37 -7.37
N ARG A 37 -22.78 -5.45 -6.79
CA ARG A 37 -22.38 -6.55 -5.91
C ARG A 37 -22.04 -5.94 -4.57
N GLY A 38 -22.99 -6.00 -3.64
CA GLY A 38 -22.84 -5.54 -2.27
C GLY A 38 -24.15 -5.72 -1.50
N GLY A 39 -24.21 -6.71 -0.61
CA GLY A 39 -25.26 -6.74 0.40
C GLY A 39 -24.99 -5.69 1.48
N GLN A 40 -26.01 -5.35 2.28
CA GLN A 40 -25.91 -4.43 3.41
C GLN A 40 -24.67 -4.73 4.29
N VAL A 41 -24.03 -3.67 4.79
CA VAL A 41 -22.93 -3.76 5.76
C VAL A 41 -23.40 -4.60 6.93
N LYS A 42 -22.82 -5.80 7.09
CA LYS A 42 -23.16 -6.70 8.20
C LYS A 42 -22.54 -6.16 9.49
N GLU A 43 -23.24 -6.39 10.61
CA GLU A 43 -22.63 -6.17 11.92
C GLU A 43 -21.38 -7.04 12.08
N ARG A 44 -20.39 -6.52 12.81
CA ARG A 44 -19.04 -7.09 12.95
C ARG A 44 -19.06 -8.56 13.39
N ALA A 45 -19.98 -8.93 14.29
CA ALA A 45 -20.14 -10.30 14.77
C ALA A 45 -20.68 -11.29 13.72
N ALA A 46 -21.27 -10.81 12.63
CA ALA A 46 -21.85 -11.63 11.56
C ALA A 46 -20.88 -11.84 10.37
N VAL A 47 -19.67 -11.30 10.44
CA VAL A 47 -18.63 -11.49 9.44
C VAL A 47 -17.87 -12.79 9.72
N LYS A 48 -18.16 -13.83 8.93
CA LYS A 48 -17.54 -15.16 9.08
C LYS A 48 -16.04 -15.19 8.79
N ASP A 49 -15.56 -14.29 7.93
CA ASP A 49 -14.16 -14.22 7.51
C ASP A 49 -13.71 -12.76 7.48
N LEU A 50 -13.15 -12.32 8.61
CA LEU A 50 -12.70 -10.95 8.83
C LEU A 50 -11.53 -10.61 7.91
N GLU A 51 -10.63 -11.57 7.64
CA GLU A 51 -9.48 -11.36 6.76
C GLU A 51 -9.89 -11.13 5.31
N SER A 52 -10.74 -12.00 4.77
CA SER A 52 -11.28 -11.86 3.41
C SER A 52 -12.09 -10.58 3.26
N THR A 53 -12.88 -10.23 4.27
CA THR A 53 -13.67 -8.99 4.27
C THR A 53 -12.78 -7.76 4.27
N GLY A 54 -11.76 -7.73 5.12
CA GLY A 54 -10.78 -6.64 5.18
C GLY A 54 -10.03 -6.44 3.87
N ARG A 55 -9.54 -7.54 3.27
CA ARG A 55 -8.84 -7.52 1.98
C ARG A 55 -9.74 -7.07 0.82
N LYS A 56 -11.02 -7.49 0.80
CA LYS A 56 -11.99 -7.03 -0.21
C LYS A 56 -12.27 -5.54 -0.09
N ARG A 57 -12.48 -5.04 1.14
CA ARG A 57 -12.62 -3.61 1.39
C ARG A 57 -11.36 -2.83 1.00
N ALA A 58 -10.17 -3.36 1.26
CA ALA A 58 -8.92 -2.76 0.81
C ALA A 58 -8.84 -2.68 -0.72
N ALA A 59 -9.32 -3.71 -1.43
CA ALA A 59 -9.36 -3.71 -2.89
C ALA A 59 -10.35 -2.69 -3.48
N GLU A 60 -11.46 -2.42 -2.79
CA GLU A 60 -12.41 -1.36 -3.16
C GLU A 60 -11.86 0.04 -2.87
N MET A 61 -11.23 0.24 -1.70
CA MET A 61 -10.66 1.53 -1.29
C MET A 61 -9.39 1.90 -2.06
N TYR A 62 -8.56 0.91 -2.37
CA TYR A 62 -7.26 1.07 -3.03
C TYR A 62 -7.19 0.22 -4.31
N PRO A 63 -7.99 0.56 -5.34
CA PRO A 63 -8.00 -0.18 -6.59
C PRO A 63 -6.64 -0.06 -7.29
N ILE A 64 -6.18 -1.16 -7.86
CA ILE A 64 -4.99 -1.20 -8.72
C ILE A 64 -5.47 -1.30 -10.16
N LYS A 65 -5.10 -0.31 -10.97
CA LYS A 65 -5.32 -0.29 -12.41
C LYS A 65 -4.10 -0.85 -13.12
N VAL A 66 -4.28 -1.46 -14.28
CA VAL A 66 -3.16 -1.94 -15.11
C VAL A 66 -2.23 -0.76 -15.42
N GLY A 67 -0.92 -0.96 -15.22
CA GLY A 67 0.10 0.06 -15.43
C GLY A 67 0.26 1.08 -14.31
N MET A 68 -0.52 0.99 -13.22
CA MET A 68 -0.35 1.86 -12.05
C MET A 68 1.06 1.68 -11.46
N PRO A 69 1.87 2.74 -11.28
CA PRO A 69 3.19 2.59 -10.69
C PRO A 69 3.12 2.20 -9.21
N CYS A 70 4.14 1.45 -8.77
CA CYS A 70 4.36 1.09 -7.38
C CYS A 70 4.54 2.34 -6.51
N GLU A 71 3.74 2.47 -5.46
CA GLU A 71 3.83 3.61 -4.53
C GLU A 71 5.17 3.70 -3.81
N TRP A 72 5.87 2.58 -3.68
CA TRP A 72 7.19 2.55 -3.05
C TRP A 72 8.34 2.78 -4.02
N SER A 73 8.08 2.98 -5.31
CA SER A 73 9.13 3.17 -6.31
C SER A 73 10.04 4.36 -5.99
N GLY A 74 11.35 4.12 -5.98
CA GLY A 74 12.38 5.15 -5.74
C GLY A 74 12.43 5.75 -4.34
N LEU A 75 11.68 5.22 -3.37
CA LEU A 75 11.74 5.70 -1.98
C LEU A 75 12.94 5.13 -1.23
N LYS A 76 13.56 5.93 -0.37
CA LYS A 76 14.68 5.48 0.47
C LYS A 76 14.23 4.67 1.68
N PHE A 77 13.09 5.01 2.27
CA PHE A 77 12.55 4.35 3.45
C PHE A 77 11.09 3.89 3.24
N ALA A 78 10.90 2.95 2.31
CA ALA A 78 9.60 2.39 1.97
C ALA A 78 9.08 1.37 2.98
N GLY A 79 7.75 1.30 3.11
CA GLY A 79 7.01 0.32 3.91
C GLY A 79 6.99 0.51 5.42
N GLY A 80 7.91 1.30 5.98
CA GLY A 80 8.03 1.46 7.43
C GLY A 80 8.44 0.15 8.12
N GLY A 81 7.93 -0.08 9.33
CA GLY A 81 8.25 -1.27 10.14
C GLY A 81 9.58 -1.12 10.87
N VAL A 82 10.24 -2.23 11.17
CA VAL A 82 11.53 -2.19 11.90
C VAL A 82 12.69 -2.00 10.93
N VAL A 83 12.58 -2.54 9.71
CA VAL A 83 13.60 -2.42 8.66
C VAL A 83 12.94 -1.86 7.41
N PRO A 84 12.97 -0.52 7.21
CA PRO A 84 12.48 0.07 5.96
C PRO A 84 13.34 -0.43 4.79
N ILE A 85 12.72 -0.55 3.61
CA ILE A 85 13.40 -1.00 2.40
C ILE A 85 13.61 0.16 1.42
N ILE A 86 14.59 0.01 0.54
CA ILE A 86 14.68 0.87 -0.64
C ILE A 86 13.68 0.35 -1.69
N GLY A 87 12.91 1.30 -2.23
CA GLY A 87 11.94 1.12 -3.29
C GLY A 87 12.49 0.51 -4.57
N CYS A 88 11.62 -0.11 -5.37
CA CYS A 88 12.01 -0.61 -6.68
C CYS A 88 12.31 0.52 -7.68
N SER A 89 12.99 0.19 -8.78
CA SER A 89 13.25 1.10 -9.91
C SER A 89 12.08 1.14 -10.91
N GLY A 90 10.89 1.56 -10.48
CA GLY A 90 9.75 1.79 -11.40
C GLY A 90 8.85 0.58 -11.66
N GLY A 91 8.75 -0.36 -10.73
CA GLY A 91 7.83 -1.51 -10.86
C GLY A 91 6.35 -1.10 -10.90
N VAL A 92 5.52 -1.95 -11.50
CA VAL A 92 4.05 -1.75 -11.53
C VAL A 92 3.37 -2.35 -10.31
N ALA A 93 2.36 -1.68 -9.78
CA ALA A 93 1.60 -2.14 -8.64
C ALA A 93 0.78 -3.38 -9.03
N THR A 94 0.89 -4.43 -8.21
CA THR A 94 0.17 -5.71 -8.37
C THR A 94 -0.44 -6.18 -7.05
N ASN A 95 0.05 -5.67 -5.92
CA ASN A 95 -0.30 -6.11 -4.58
C ASN A 95 -0.81 -4.92 -3.75
N ARG A 96 -1.77 -5.19 -2.86
CA ARG A 96 -2.09 -4.29 -1.74
C ARG A 96 -1.36 -4.85 -0.53
N HIS A 97 -0.52 -4.03 0.08
CA HIS A 97 0.29 -4.41 1.22
C HIS A 97 -0.23 -3.71 2.47
N HIS A 98 -0.50 -4.48 3.52
CA HIS A 98 -0.80 -3.99 4.87
C HIS A 98 0.48 -4.00 5.70
N GLY A 99 0.95 -2.84 6.12
CA GLY A 99 2.14 -2.70 6.95
C GLY A 99 2.33 -1.28 7.49
N PRO A 100 2.87 -1.12 8.71
CA PRO A 100 3.38 -2.18 9.57
C PRO A 100 2.31 -2.97 10.33
N ASP A 101 1.06 -2.50 10.41
CA ASP A 101 -0.02 -3.26 11.02
C ASP A 101 -0.63 -4.26 10.03
N LYS A 102 -0.48 -5.54 10.31
CA LYS A 102 -0.98 -6.64 9.47
C LYS A 102 -2.44 -7.01 9.77
N ASN A 103 -3.14 -6.22 10.61
CA ASN A 103 -4.59 -6.27 10.77
C ASN A 103 -5.29 -5.95 9.45
N THR A 104 -5.95 -6.94 8.86
CA THR A 104 -6.63 -6.82 7.56
C THR A 104 -7.82 -5.86 7.56
N LEU A 105 -8.39 -5.53 8.73
CA LEU A 105 -9.43 -4.50 8.85
C LEU A 105 -8.85 -3.09 9.00
N ASN A 106 -7.56 -2.95 9.30
CA ASN A 106 -6.89 -1.66 9.34
C ASN A 106 -6.53 -1.19 7.91
N ASN A 107 -7.54 -0.65 7.24
CA ASN A 107 -7.41 -0.06 5.90
C ASN A 107 -7.11 1.44 5.94
N GLU A 108 -6.61 1.95 7.06
CA GLU A 108 -6.25 3.36 7.21
C GLU A 108 -5.15 3.76 6.23
N MET A 109 -5.20 5.03 5.84
CA MET A 109 -4.22 5.61 4.94
C MET A 109 -2.83 5.56 5.57
N GLY A 110 -1.85 5.04 4.82
CA GLY A 110 -0.49 4.85 5.31
C GLY A 110 -0.22 3.49 5.95
N ASN A 111 -1.25 2.66 6.17
CA ASN A 111 -1.06 1.23 6.46
C ASN A 111 -1.24 0.37 5.20
N VAL A 112 -2.06 0.80 4.24
CA VAL A 112 -2.29 0.08 2.97
C VAL A 112 -1.59 0.78 1.81
N HIS A 113 -0.76 0.02 1.09
CA HIS A 113 -0.01 0.51 -0.07
C HIS A 113 -0.24 -0.33 -1.33
N ARG A 114 -0.31 0.31 -2.49
CA ARG A 114 -0.36 -0.37 -3.80
C ARG A 114 1.04 -0.48 -4.37
N ILE A 115 1.60 -1.67 -4.31
CA ILE A 115 3.02 -1.90 -4.58
C ILE A 115 3.22 -3.07 -5.54
N CYS A 116 4.41 -3.14 -6.14
CA CYS A 116 4.80 -4.28 -6.95
C CYS A 116 5.10 -5.51 -6.07
N SER A 117 5.03 -6.70 -6.68
CA SER A 117 5.37 -7.96 -6.02
C SER A 117 6.79 -7.98 -5.43
N THR A 118 7.75 -7.35 -6.10
CA THR A 118 9.13 -7.24 -5.62
C THR A 118 9.21 -6.48 -4.30
N CYS A 119 8.65 -5.28 -4.23
CA CYS A 119 8.60 -4.47 -3.00
C CYS A 119 7.84 -5.19 -1.89
N HIS A 120 6.72 -5.84 -2.23
CA HIS A 120 5.93 -6.64 -1.28
C HIS A 120 6.79 -7.72 -0.62
N ASN A 121 7.50 -8.51 -1.42
CA ASN A 121 8.29 -9.62 -0.92
C ASN A 121 9.54 -9.16 -0.16
N ARG A 122 10.18 -8.07 -0.60
CA ARG A 122 11.34 -7.48 0.11
C ARG A 122 10.96 -7.01 1.51
N TYR A 123 9.80 -6.37 1.66
CA TYR A 123 9.33 -5.95 2.97
C TYR A 123 9.10 -7.16 3.88
N HIS A 124 8.41 -8.19 3.39
CA HIS A 124 8.21 -9.43 4.14
C HIS A 124 9.54 -10.09 4.56
N ALA A 125 10.48 -10.23 3.63
CA ALA A 125 11.80 -10.78 3.92
C ALA A 125 12.57 -9.98 4.98
N ALA A 126 12.43 -8.65 4.99
CA ALA A 126 13.10 -7.78 5.94
C ALA A 126 12.39 -7.75 7.32
N ASN A 127 11.06 -7.77 7.35
CA ASN A 127 10.28 -7.42 8.53
C ASN A 127 9.54 -8.58 9.21
N ASP A 128 9.25 -9.70 8.53
CA ASP A 128 8.39 -10.76 9.09
C ASP A 128 8.96 -11.35 10.40
N LYS A 129 10.28 -11.42 10.52
CA LYS A 129 10.98 -11.87 11.74
C LYS A 129 10.72 -11.05 13.00
N TYR A 130 10.23 -9.81 12.86
CA TYR A 130 9.90 -8.95 14.01
C TYR A 130 8.45 -9.12 14.47
N TYR A 131 7.61 -9.85 13.73
CA TYR A 131 6.28 -10.18 14.18
C TYR A 131 6.33 -11.45 15.02
N VAL A 132 6.38 -11.27 16.34
CA VAL A 132 6.59 -12.37 17.29
C VAL A 132 5.25 -12.95 17.73
N GLY A 133 5.21 -14.28 17.93
CA GLY A 133 4.05 -15.01 18.43
C GLY A 133 3.09 -15.48 17.34
N GLU A 134 1.96 -16.01 17.77
CA GLU A 134 0.89 -16.43 16.86
C GLU A 134 0.18 -15.21 16.28
N ARG A 135 -0.11 -15.24 14.97
CA ARG A 135 -0.86 -14.19 14.30
C ARG A 135 -2.26 -14.10 14.93
N PRO A 136 -2.66 -12.95 15.50
CA PRO A 136 -3.98 -12.79 16.09
C PRO A 136 -5.06 -12.78 14.98
N PRO A 137 -6.35 -12.90 15.35
CA PRO A 137 -7.45 -12.76 14.41
C PRO A 137 -7.38 -11.45 13.62
N GLY A 138 -7.87 -11.47 12.38
CA GLY A 138 -7.73 -10.38 11.40
C GLY A 138 -8.44 -9.06 11.72
N ASP A 139 -8.92 -8.87 12.94
CA ASP A 139 -9.52 -7.65 13.47
C ASP A 139 -8.74 -7.04 14.65
N SER A 140 -7.62 -7.66 15.02
CA SER A 140 -6.73 -7.22 16.08
C SER A 140 -5.42 -6.68 15.49
N PRO A 141 -4.83 -5.61 16.06
CA PRO A 141 -3.52 -5.13 15.64
C PRO A 141 -2.47 -6.24 15.68
N TRP A 142 -1.69 -6.37 14.62
CA TRP A 142 -0.51 -7.22 14.59
C TRP A 142 0.66 -6.38 14.11
N LEU A 143 1.42 -5.84 15.05
CA LEU A 143 2.56 -4.94 14.85
C LEU A 143 3.87 -5.69 15.07
N PRO A 144 4.96 -5.30 14.40
CA PRO A 144 6.27 -5.86 14.70
C PRO A 144 6.82 -5.32 16.02
N VAL A 145 7.67 -6.11 16.68
CA VAL A 145 8.37 -5.77 17.91
C VAL A 145 9.74 -5.18 17.58
N GLY A 146 9.98 -3.95 18.00
CA GLY A 146 11.23 -3.23 17.78
C GLY A 146 10.99 -1.73 17.57
N ASP A 147 12.05 -1.01 17.21
CA ASP A 147 11.95 0.41 16.88
C ASP A 147 11.24 0.58 15.54
N LEU A 148 9.98 1.01 15.61
CA LEU A 148 9.15 1.23 14.43
C LEU A 148 9.53 2.54 13.75
N ILE A 149 10.00 2.42 12.51
CA ILE A 149 10.24 3.52 11.60
C ILE A 149 8.97 3.72 10.77
N PRO A 150 8.39 4.93 10.73
CA PRO A 150 7.24 5.20 9.87
C PRO A 150 7.64 5.09 8.40
N HIS A 151 6.66 4.76 7.55
CA HIS A 151 6.85 4.88 6.11
C HIS A 151 7.17 6.34 5.73
N ASP A 152 8.25 6.56 4.98
CA ASP A 152 8.62 7.86 4.43
C ASP A 152 8.25 7.92 2.95
N SER A 153 7.21 8.69 2.61
CA SER A 153 6.73 8.87 1.25
C SER A 153 7.52 9.93 0.46
N VAL A 154 8.41 10.67 1.10
CA VAL A 154 9.06 11.87 0.55
C VAL A 154 10.50 11.58 0.16
N THR A 155 11.28 11.00 1.05
CA THR A 155 12.72 10.83 0.83
C THR A 155 12.98 9.84 -0.31
N LYS A 156 13.62 10.32 -1.38
CA LYS A 156 14.01 9.50 -2.53
C LYS A 156 15.39 8.89 -2.32
N ALA A 157 15.56 7.66 -2.77
CA ALA A 157 16.86 7.03 -2.87
C ALA A 157 17.62 7.60 -4.08
N THR A 158 18.95 7.70 -3.99
CA THR A 158 19.76 8.05 -5.16
C THR A 158 19.78 6.90 -6.17
N PRO A 159 20.11 7.16 -7.44
CA PRO A 159 20.28 6.09 -8.43
C PRO A 159 21.26 5.00 -7.98
N GLU A 160 22.36 5.39 -7.34
CA GLU A 160 23.39 4.47 -6.82
C GLU A 160 22.81 3.58 -5.72
N GLU A 161 22.07 4.16 -4.76
CA GLU A 161 21.41 3.41 -3.68
C GLU A 161 20.38 2.40 -4.22
N ILE A 162 19.63 2.77 -5.27
CA ILE A 162 18.68 1.87 -5.93
C ILE A 162 19.43 0.73 -6.60
N ILE A 163 20.50 1.01 -7.36
CA ILE A 163 21.30 -0.01 -8.04
C ILE A 163 21.90 -1.00 -7.03
N GLU A 164 22.52 -0.50 -5.95
CA GLU A 164 23.09 -1.33 -4.89
C GLU A 164 22.03 -2.21 -4.22
N SER A 165 20.85 -1.65 -3.93
CA SER A 165 19.72 -2.41 -3.39
C SER A 165 19.28 -3.51 -4.35
N GLU A 166 19.08 -3.20 -5.63
CA GLU A 166 18.68 -4.16 -6.65
C GLU A 166 19.71 -5.29 -6.82
N LEU A 167 21.00 -4.97 -6.78
CA LEU A 167 22.08 -5.96 -6.82
C LEU A 167 22.04 -6.86 -5.58
N LYS A 168 21.94 -6.29 -4.38
CA LYS A 168 21.86 -7.04 -3.11
C LYS A 168 20.69 -8.03 -3.10
N TRP A 169 19.53 -7.63 -3.61
CA TRP A 169 18.34 -8.50 -3.66
C TRP A 169 18.40 -9.56 -4.77
N ARG A 170 19.29 -9.41 -5.76
CA ARG A 170 19.56 -10.43 -6.78
C ARG A 170 20.58 -11.46 -6.30
N THR A 171 21.57 -11.05 -5.52
CA THR A 171 22.65 -11.93 -5.04
C THR A 171 22.27 -12.74 -3.80
N ASN A 172 21.28 -12.29 -3.03
CA ASN A 172 20.80 -12.97 -1.83
C ASN A 172 19.62 -13.94 -2.12
N GLN A 173 19.48 -14.41 -3.36
CA GLN A 173 18.62 -15.54 -3.73
C GLN A 173 19.43 -16.81 -3.83
#